data_AF-A0A671WDA5-F1
#
_entry.id   AF-A0A671WDA5-F1
#
_cell.length_a   1.000
_cell.length_b   1.000
_cell.length_c   1.000
_cell.angle_alpha   90.00
_cell.angle_beta   90.00
_cell.angle_gamma   90.00
#
_symmetry.space_group_name_H-M   'P 1'
#
loop_
_entity.id
_entity.type
_entity.pdbx_description
1 polymer ?
#
loop_
_entity_poly.entity_id
_entity_poly.type
_entity_poly.pdbx_seq_one_letter_code
_entity_poly.pdbx_strand_id
1 'polypeptide(L)'
;MIGAAVLVFARPQSESRMEERWLSFLPLDQASDNVKKKAEALQTSLHCCGLLSYEDWQQNIPDSCLCNQEKEEEGKCQTVDYGNFLLNLVRQKKSVFKQNCFPLMLNSATTDANIQLSSVITLLLLTLLGWVLSSLIIYQMFFHRPPAYQRLHSRLETKR
;
A
#
# COMPACT_ATOMS: atom_id res chain seq x y z
N MET A 1 2.71 13.36 6.65
CA MET A 1 1.30 13.29 7.11
C MET A 1 0.25 13.67 6.07
N ILE A 2 0.58 14.41 4.99
CA ILE A 2 -0.39 14.77 3.92
C ILE A 2 -0.69 13.61 2.95
N GLY A 3 0.22 12.63 2.83
CA GLY A 3 0.11 11.56 1.84
C GLY A 3 -1.12 10.65 1.99
N ALA A 4 -1.53 10.33 3.22
CA ALA A 4 -2.61 9.36 3.45
C ALA A 4 -4.01 9.87 3.08
N ALA A 5 -4.29 11.16 3.33
CA ALA A 5 -5.58 11.76 2.97
C ALA A 5 -5.74 11.93 1.45
N VAL A 6 -4.66 12.27 0.75
CA VAL A 6 -4.65 12.39 -0.72
C VAL A 6 -4.92 11.05 -1.40
N LEU A 7 -4.42 9.95 -0.83
CA LEU A 7 -4.63 8.60 -1.38
C LEU A 7 -6.10 8.15 -1.36
N VAL A 8 -6.92 8.62 -0.42
CA VAL A 8 -8.34 8.21 -0.32
C VAL A 8 -9.21 8.91 -1.37
N PHE A 9 -8.97 10.19 -1.64
CA PHE A 9 -9.73 10.95 -2.65
C PHE A 9 -9.25 10.69 -4.09
N ALA A 10 -8.01 10.26 -4.28
CA ALA A 10 -7.43 9.99 -5.60
C ALA A 10 -7.72 8.59 -6.15
N ARG A 11 -8.34 7.68 -5.37
CA ARG A 11 -8.54 6.26 -5.71
C ARG A 11 -8.96 6.02 -7.18
N PRO A 12 -10.08 6.57 -7.69
CA PRO A 12 -10.53 6.26 -9.05
C PRO A 12 -9.63 6.82 -10.16
N GLN A 13 -8.96 7.96 -9.93
CA GLN A 13 -8.05 8.55 -10.92
C GLN A 13 -6.65 7.93 -10.87
N SER A 14 -6.28 7.32 -9.75
CA SER A 14 -5.01 6.61 -9.58
C SER A 14 -5.03 5.22 -10.17
N GLU A 15 -6.17 4.50 -10.10
CA GLU A 15 -6.31 3.15 -10.66
C GLU A 15 -6.10 3.14 -12.18
N SER A 16 -6.75 4.05 -12.91
CA SER A 16 -6.61 4.16 -14.36
C SER A 16 -5.18 4.55 -14.80
N ARG A 17 -4.56 5.53 -14.13
CA ARG A 17 -3.15 5.88 -14.41
C ARG A 17 -2.17 4.77 -14.05
N MET A 18 -2.50 3.96 -13.05
CA MET A 18 -1.66 2.84 -12.64
C MET A 18 -1.78 1.68 -13.62
N GLU A 19 -2.99 1.40 -14.12
CA GLU A 19 -3.21 0.41 -15.18
C GLU A 19 -2.42 0.75 -16.45
N GLU A 20 -2.44 2.00 -16.92
CA GLU A 20 -1.62 2.46 -18.05
C GLU A 20 -0.12 2.19 -17.84
N ARG A 21 0.38 2.45 -16.61
CA ARG A 21 1.78 2.17 -16.28
C ARG A 21 2.06 0.66 -16.28
N TRP A 22 1.14 -0.17 -15.84
CA TRP A 22 1.30 -1.62 -15.84
C TRP A 22 1.29 -2.19 -17.27
N LEU A 23 0.40 -1.69 -18.12
CA LEU A 23 0.36 -2.01 -19.54
C LEU A 23 1.69 -1.66 -20.24
N SER A 24 2.38 -0.61 -19.81
CA SER A 24 3.69 -0.24 -20.39
C SER A 24 4.82 -1.26 -20.14
N PHE A 25 4.62 -2.21 -19.21
CA PHE A 25 5.56 -3.30 -18.94
C PHE A 25 5.24 -4.58 -19.72
N LEU A 26 4.13 -4.61 -20.45
CA LEU A 26 3.73 -5.76 -21.24
C LEU A 26 4.37 -5.73 -22.64
N PRO A 27 4.71 -6.90 -23.23
CA PRO A 27 4.62 -8.22 -22.61
C PRO A 27 5.80 -8.48 -21.64
N LEU A 28 5.55 -9.19 -20.55
CA LEU A 28 6.51 -9.39 -19.46
C LEU A 28 7.71 -10.25 -19.88
N ASP A 29 7.52 -11.16 -20.83
CA ASP A 29 8.57 -12.03 -21.32
C ASP A 29 9.63 -11.29 -22.16
N GLN A 30 9.29 -10.11 -22.68
CA GLN A 30 10.20 -9.25 -23.44
C GLN A 30 10.70 -8.04 -22.62
N ALA A 31 10.18 -7.85 -21.41
CA ALA A 31 10.61 -6.78 -20.53
C ALA A 31 12.07 -6.96 -20.06
N SER A 32 12.67 -5.87 -19.56
CA SER A 32 14.02 -5.90 -18.99
C SER A 32 14.12 -6.86 -17.79
N ASP A 33 15.29 -7.44 -17.55
CA ASP A 33 15.51 -8.41 -16.47
C ASP A 33 15.13 -7.86 -15.08
N ASN A 34 15.33 -6.57 -14.85
CA ASN A 34 14.92 -5.91 -13.61
C ASN A 34 13.40 -5.91 -13.43
N VAL A 35 12.65 -5.69 -14.52
CA VAL A 35 11.18 -5.73 -14.48
C VAL A 35 10.70 -7.16 -14.26
N LYS A 36 11.29 -8.14 -14.97
CA LYS A 36 10.99 -9.57 -14.79
C LYS A 36 11.20 -10.03 -13.35
N LYS A 37 12.37 -9.76 -12.77
CA LYS A 37 12.69 -10.10 -11.38
C LYS A 37 11.70 -9.52 -10.38
N LYS A 38 11.26 -8.27 -10.59
CA LYS A 38 10.26 -7.64 -9.72
C LYS A 38 8.88 -8.27 -9.89
N ALA A 39 8.47 -8.57 -11.11
CA ALA A 39 7.21 -9.25 -11.39
C ALA A 39 7.19 -10.67 -10.78
N GLU A 40 8.26 -11.42 -10.94
CA GLU A 40 8.41 -12.77 -10.37
C GLU A 40 8.40 -12.75 -8.83
N ALA A 41 9.12 -11.81 -8.21
CA ALA A 41 9.10 -11.65 -6.75
C ALA A 41 7.70 -11.32 -6.22
N LEU A 42 6.96 -10.47 -6.95
CA LEU A 42 5.58 -10.13 -6.62
C LEU A 42 4.66 -11.35 -6.72
N GLN A 43 4.78 -12.12 -7.80
CA GLN A 43 3.99 -13.33 -8.05
C GLN A 43 4.21 -14.38 -6.97
N THR A 44 5.47 -14.61 -6.57
CA THR A 44 5.80 -15.51 -5.46
C THR A 44 5.22 -15.04 -4.12
N SER A 45 5.28 -13.74 -3.84
CA SER A 45 4.79 -13.21 -2.57
C SER A 45 3.25 -13.18 -2.46
N LEU A 46 2.56 -13.00 -3.58
CA LEU A 46 1.12 -12.79 -3.60
C LEU A 46 0.32 -13.98 -4.16
N HIS A 47 0.99 -15.07 -4.56
CA HIS A 47 0.34 -16.25 -5.14
C HIS A 47 -0.56 -15.86 -6.33
N CYS A 48 -0.02 -15.06 -7.24
CA CYS A 48 -0.68 -14.56 -8.44
C CYS A 48 0.18 -14.83 -9.68
N CYS A 49 -0.42 -14.78 -10.88
CA CYS A 49 0.32 -14.93 -12.12
C CYS A 49 -0.02 -13.83 -13.14
N GLY A 50 1.02 -13.20 -13.67
CA GLY A 50 0.91 -12.05 -14.56
C GLY A 50 0.52 -10.76 -13.84
N LEU A 51 0.62 -9.65 -14.55
CA LEU A 51 0.17 -8.35 -14.08
C LEU A 51 -1.36 -8.26 -14.20
N LEU A 52 -1.88 -8.52 -15.40
CA LEU A 52 -3.29 -8.57 -15.75
C LEU A 52 -3.76 -9.99 -16.09
N SER A 53 -2.90 -10.84 -16.64
CA SER A 53 -3.19 -12.25 -16.95
C SER A 53 -1.91 -13.07 -17.02
N TYR A 54 -1.99 -14.39 -16.84
CA TYR A 54 -0.86 -15.29 -17.09
C TYR A 54 -0.32 -15.16 -18.53
N GLU A 55 -1.17 -14.73 -19.47
CA GLU A 55 -0.85 -14.48 -20.88
C GLU A 55 0.11 -13.32 -21.09
N ASP A 56 0.34 -12.49 -20.07
CA ASP A 56 1.33 -11.41 -20.09
C ASP A 56 2.75 -11.95 -20.31
N TRP A 57 2.99 -13.19 -19.92
CA TRP A 57 4.24 -13.93 -20.17
C TRP A 57 4.25 -14.66 -21.50
N GLN A 58 3.16 -14.56 -22.27
CA GLN A 58 2.94 -15.25 -23.52
C GLN A 58 3.23 -16.75 -23.35
N GLN A 59 4.29 -17.21 -24.01
CA GLN A 59 4.76 -18.58 -23.96
C GLN A 59 5.77 -18.80 -22.83
N ASN A 60 6.41 -17.79 -22.29
CA ASN A 60 7.54 -17.95 -21.36
C ASN A 60 7.10 -17.73 -19.91
N ILE A 61 6.12 -18.51 -19.46
CA ILE A 61 5.59 -18.44 -18.08
C ILE A 61 6.67 -18.90 -17.08
N PRO A 62 7.08 -18.03 -16.13
CA PRO A 62 8.12 -18.33 -15.15
C PRO A 62 7.62 -19.27 -14.04
N ASP A 63 8.57 -19.83 -13.28
CA ASP A 63 8.25 -20.76 -12.19
C ASP A 63 7.56 -20.06 -11.00
N SER A 64 7.72 -18.74 -10.86
CA SER A 64 6.99 -17.93 -9.87
C SER A 64 5.47 -17.99 -10.04
N CYS A 65 4.97 -18.35 -11.22
CA CYS A 65 3.56 -18.51 -11.52
C CYS A 65 3.01 -19.91 -11.19
N LEU A 66 3.87 -20.89 -10.91
CA LEU A 66 3.44 -22.28 -10.73
C LEU A 66 2.60 -22.42 -9.46
N CYS A 67 1.45 -23.06 -9.61
CA CYS A 67 0.48 -23.28 -8.55
C CYS A 67 0.34 -24.78 -8.30
N ASN A 68 0.49 -25.19 -7.04
CA ASN A 68 0.33 -26.57 -6.65
C ASN A 68 -1.12 -26.82 -6.20
N GLN A 69 -1.89 -27.52 -7.03
CA GLN A 69 -3.31 -27.84 -6.77
C GLN A 69 -3.53 -28.67 -5.49
N GLU A 70 -2.53 -29.40 -5.01
CA GLU A 70 -2.64 -30.21 -3.78
C GLU A 70 -2.42 -29.38 -2.52
N LYS A 71 -1.68 -28.26 -2.63
CA LYS A 71 -1.32 -27.41 -1.49
C LYS A 71 -2.22 -26.18 -1.37
N GLU A 72 -2.71 -25.69 -2.50
CA GLU A 72 -3.52 -24.49 -2.59
C GLU A 72 -5.01 -24.83 -2.45
N GLU A 73 -5.80 -23.87 -1.97
CA GLU A 73 -7.25 -24.00 -1.89
C GLU A 73 -7.89 -24.25 -3.26
N GLU A 74 -8.97 -25.04 -3.28
CA GLU A 74 -9.71 -25.34 -4.51
C GLU A 74 -10.09 -24.05 -5.26
N GLY A 75 -9.77 -24.01 -6.56
CA GLY A 75 -10.09 -22.88 -7.43
C GLY A 75 -9.04 -21.77 -7.51
N LYS A 76 -7.93 -21.83 -6.76
CA LYS A 76 -6.80 -20.87 -6.87
C LYS A 76 -5.88 -21.14 -8.06
N CYS A 77 -5.76 -22.41 -8.47
CA CYS A 77 -4.95 -22.78 -9.62
C CYS A 77 -5.81 -22.97 -10.88
N GLN A 78 -5.22 -22.72 -12.04
CA GLN A 78 -5.79 -23.08 -13.34
C GLN A 78 -4.72 -23.71 -14.23
N THR A 79 -5.13 -24.66 -15.06
CA THR A 79 -4.23 -25.29 -16.03
C THR A 79 -4.15 -24.45 -17.29
N VAL A 80 -2.94 -24.16 -17.75
CA VAL A 80 -2.71 -23.42 -19.01
C VAL A 80 -2.82 -24.37 -20.19
N ASP A 81 -3.56 -23.95 -21.22
CA ASP A 81 -3.61 -24.61 -22.52
C ASP A 81 -2.97 -23.70 -23.56
N TYR A 82 -1.90 -24.16 -24.20
CA TYR A 82 -1.18 -23.40 -25.24
C TYR A 82 -1.86 -23.46 -26.62
N GLY A 83 -3.06 -24.06 -26.73
CA GLY A 83 -3.86 -24.17 -27.96
C GLY A 83 -3.29 -25.11 -29.03
N ASN A 84 -2.02 -25.53 -28.88
CA ASN A 84 -1.35 -26.48 -29.75
C ASN A 84 -1.01 -27.75 -28.94
N PHE A 85 -1.52 -28.89 -29.38
CA PHE A 85 -1.29 -30.19 -28.76
C PHE A 85 0.20 -30.52 -28.58
N LEU A 86 1.05 -30.22 -29.57
CA LEU A 86 2.49 -30.44 -29.49
C LEU A 86 3.13 -29.56 -28.41
N LEU A 87 2.74 -28.29 -28.29
CA LEU A 87 3.26 -27.40 -27.24
C LEU A 87 2.82 -27.85 -25.84
N ASN A 88 1.57 -28.29 -25.69
CA ASN A 88 1.06 -28.85 -24.44
C ASN A 88 1.81 -30.13 -24.01
N LEU A 89 2.24 -30.96 -24.99
CA LEU A 89 3.02 -32.16 -24.71
C LEU A 89 4.47 -31.83 -24.34
N VAL A 90 5.11 -30.95 -25.12
CA VAL A 90 6.53 -30.61 -24.98
C VAL A 90 6.82 -29.80 -23.72
N ARG A 91 5.95 -28.84 -23.37
CA ARG A 91 6.14 -28.00 -22.18
C ARG A 91 5.49 -28.52 -20.91
N GLN A 92 4.78 -29.65 -21.03
CA GLN A 92 3.86 -30.18 -20.03
C GLN A 92 2.75 -29.17 -19.68
N LYS A 93 1.55 -29.68 -19.40
CA LYS A 93 0.47 -28.83 -18.89
C LYS A 93 0.89 -28.27 -17.53
N LYS A 94 1.18 -26.97 -17.47
CA LYS A 94 1.51 -26.26 -16.24
C LYS A 94 0.23 -25.78 -15.55
N SER A 95 0.17 -25.94 -14.23
CA SER A 95 -0.84 -25.32 -13.39
C SER A 95 -0.29 -24.01 -12.83
N VAL A 96 -1.01 -22.91 -13.03
CA VAL A 96 -0.61 -21.56 -12.64
C VAL A 96 -1.65 -20.91 -11.75
N PHE A 97 -1.26 -19.88 -11.00
CA PHE A 97 -2.23 -19.11 -10.23
C PHE A 97 -3.25 -18.44 -11.15
N LYS A 98 -4.53 -18.61 -10.81
CA LYS A 98 -5.66 -18.05 -11.57
C LYS A 98 -5.79 -16.54 -11.40
N GLN A 99 -5.38 -16.02 -10.24
CA GLN A 99 -5.49 -14.60 -9.93
C GLN A 99 -4.34 -13.79 -10.52
N ASN A 100 -4.63 -12.58 -11.00
CA ASN A 100 -3.65 -11.62 -11.49
C ASN A 100 -3.15 -10.68 -10.37
N CYS A 101 -1.95 -10.12 -10.53
CA CYS A 101 -1.31 -9.38 -9.43
C CYS A 101 -1.83 -7.93 -9.27
N PHE A 102 -2.43 -7.32 -10.30
CA PHE A 102 -2.90 -5.93 -10.28
C PHE A 102 -3.94 -5.62 -9.18
N PRO A 103 -5.08 -6.33 -9.09
CA PRO A 103 -6.07 -6.08 -8.04
C PRO A 103 -5.57 -6.46 -6.64
N LEU A 104 -4.63 -7.41 -6.53
CA LEU A 104 -4.02 -7.78 -5.24
C LEU A 104 -3.09 -6.69 -4.71
N MET A 105 -2.31 -6.04 -5.58
CA MET A 105 -1.50 -4.88 -5.22
C MET A 105 -2.37 -3.68 -4.80
N LEU A 106 -3.51 -3.47 -5.45
CA LEU A 106 -4.48 -2.43 -5.07
C LEU A 106 -5.17 -2.72 -3.74
N ASN A 107 -5.60 -3.96 -3.50
CA ASN A 107 -6.28 -4.32 -2.26
C ASN A 107 -5.34 -4.37 -1.05
N SER A 108 -4.10 -4.85 -1.21
CA SER A 108 -3.09 -4.76 -0.16
C SER A 108 -2.77 -3.31 0.20
N ALA A 109 -2.69 -2.41 -0.79
CA ALA A 109 -2.50 -0.99 -0.53
C ALA A 109 -3.69 -0.31 0.17
N THR A 110 -4.93 -0.75 -0.08
CA THR A 110 -6.13 -0.17 0.57
C THR A 110 -6.38 -0.69 1.98
N THR A 111 -5.98 -1.92 2.29
CA THR A 111 -6.15 -2.51 3.63
C THR A 111 -5.20 -1.83 4.64
N ASP A 112 -3.97 -1.54 4.23
CA ASP A 112 -3.01 -0.76 5.03
C ASP A 112 -3.41 0.71 5.16
N ALA A 113 -4.02 1.30 4.11
CA ALA A 113 -4.45 2.69 4.13
C ALA A 113 -5.56 2.96 5.16
N ASN A 114 -6.46 2.00 5.40
CA ASN A 114 -7.53 2.16 6.41
C ASN A 114 -6.97 2.13 7.84
N ILE A 115 -5.96 1.29 8.11
CA ILE A 115 -5.28 1.22 9.43
C ILE A 115 -4.49 2.52 9.69
N GLN A 116 -3.78 3.04 8.69
CA GLN A 116 -3.05 4.29 8.81
C GLN A 116 -3.97 5.52 8.92
N LEU A 117 -5.15 5.49 8.29
CA LEU A 117 -6.12 6.59 8.41
C LEU A 117 -6.60 6.78 9.85
N SER A 118 -6.86 5.67 10.56
CA SER A 118 -7.27 5.71 11.97
C SER A 118 -6.20 6.32 12.88
N SER A 119 -4.93 5.96 12.67
CA SER A 119 -3.83 6.48 13.49
C SER A 119 -3.63 7.99 13.30
N VAL A 120 -3.70 8.48 12.05
CA VAL A 120 -3.55 9.91 11.74
C VAL A 120 -4.69 10.74 12.34
N ILE A 121 -5.94 10.27 12.22
CA ILE A 121 -7.10 10.98 12.79
C ILE A 121 -6.96 11.08 14.32
N THR A 122 -6.54 10.00 14.97
CA THR A 122 -6.35 9.97 16.42
C THR A 122 -5.28 10.95 16.87
N LEU A 123 -4.15 11.02 16.17
CA LEU A 123 -3.07 11.96 16.45
C LEU A 123 -3.52 13.42 16.28
N LEU A 124 -4.31 13.71 15.23
CA LEU A 124 -4.86 15.06 15.02
C LEU A 124 -5.77 15.47 16.18
N LEU A 125 -6.66 14.59 16.64
CA LEU A 125 -7.52 14.87 17.79
C LEU A 125 -6.71 15.15 19.07
N LEU A 126 -5.67 14.36 19.34
CA LEU A 126 -4.79 14.58 20.50
C LEU A 126 -4.06 15.93 20.43
N THR A 127 -3.60 16.34 19.25
CA THR A 127 -2.95 17.65 19.09
C THR A 127 -3.91 18.81 19.36
N LEU A 128 -5.15 18.72 18.86
CA LEU A 128 -6.17 19.73 19.11
C LEU A 128 -6.51 19.84 20.60
N LEU A 129 -6.68 18.70 21.27
CA LEU A 129 -6.90 18.66 22.72
C LEU A 129 -5.72 19.29 23.48
N GLY A 130 -4.48 18.97 23.09
CA GLY A 130 -3.29 19.56 23.69
C GLY A 130 -3.23 21.09 23.55
N TRP A 131 -3.61 21.61 22.38
CA TRP A 131 -3.64 23.06 22.12
C TRP A 131 -4.72 23.77 22.95
N VAL A 132 -5.91 23.18 23.05
CA VAL A 132 -7.01 23.71 23.87
C VAL A 132 -6.61 23.74 25.33
N LEU A 133 -6.10 22.63 25.87
CA LEU A 133 -5.67 22.55 27.26
C LEU A 133 -4.52 23.51 27.57
N SER A 134 -3.54 23.62 26.68
CA SER A 134 -2.43 24.59 26.84
C SER A 134 -2.95 26.02 26.91
N SER A 135 -3.88 26.38 26.02
CA SER A 135 -4.49 27.72 25.98
C SER A 135 -5.27 28.01 27.26
N LEU A 136 -6.04 27.04 27.77
CA LEU A 136 -6.80 27.17 29.01
C LEU A 136 -5.89 27.32 30.24
N ILE A 137 -4.81 26.55 30.33
CA ILE A 137 -3.84 26.65 31.43
C ILE A 137 -3.14 28.01 31.41
N ILE A 138 -2.73 28.49 30.23
CA ILE A 138 -2.13 29.82 30.08
C ILE A 138 -3.13 30.90 30.50
N TYR A 139 -4.38 30.82 30.04
CA TYR A 139 -5.43 31.77 30.43
C TYR A 139 -5.65 31.79 31.95
N GLN A 140 -5.73 30.63 32.59
CA GLN A 140 -5.87 30.52 34.04
C GLN A 140 -4.65 31.07 34.77
N MET A 141 -3.43 30.81 34.30
CA MET A 141 -2.21 31.36 34.89
C MET A 141 -2.10 32.87 34.78
N PHE A 142 -2.65 33.48 33.73
CA PHE A 142 -2.65 34.95 33.57
C PHE A 142 -3.78 35.62 34.34
N PHE A 143 -4.97 35.01 34.35
CA PHE A 143 -6.17 35.63 34.94
C PHE A 143 -6.32 35.37 36.45
N HIS A 144 -5.77 34.26 36.97
CA HIS A 144 -5.93 33.85 38.37
C HIS A 144 -4.70 34.09 39.26
N ARG A 145 -3.71 34.91 38.84
CA ARG A 145 -2.62 35.30 39.75
C ARG A 145 -3.15 36.23 40.84
N PRO A 146 -3.06 35.86 42.14
CA PRO A 146 -3.25 36.82 43.20
C PRO A 146 -2.14 37.90 43.14
N PRO A 147 -2.42 39.15 43.52
CA PRO A 147 -1.53 40.32 43.41
C PRO A 147 -0.23 40.25 44.25
N ALA A 148 0.12 39.08 44.80
CA ALA A 148 1.35 38.83 45.54
C ALA A 148 2.55 38.55 44.62
N TYR A 149 2.35 37.88 43.47
CA TYR A 149 3.46 37.55 42.55
C TYR A 149 4.01 38.79 41.83
N GLN A 150 3.15 39.75 41.48
CA GLN A 150 3.54 40.99 40.81
C GLN A 150 4.45 41.88 41.67
N ARG A 151 4.34 41.78 43.01
CA ARG A 151 5.19 42.49 43.98
C ARG A 151 6.58 41.87 44.16
N LEU A 152 6.76 40.59 43.86
CA LEU A 152 8.06 39.91 43.95
C LEU A 152 8.92 40.15 42.69
N HIS A 153 8.29 40.18 41.51
CA HIS A 153 8.99 40.50 40.26
C HIS A 153 9.46 41.96 40.23
N SER A 154 8.64 42.91 40.68
CA SER A 154 9.06 44.32 40.76
C SER A 154 10.21 44.54 41.75
N ARG A 155 10.21 43.88 42.91
CA ARG A 155 11.32 43.96 43.88
C ARG A 155 12.63 43.34 43.39
N LEU A 156 12.60 42.36 42.49
CA LEU A 156 13.81 41.77 41.90
C LEU A 156 14.40 42.67 40.81
N GLU A 157 13.57 43.38 40.04
CA GLU A 157 14.07 44.37 39.06
C GLU A 157 14.56 45.66 39.71
N THR A 158 14.03 46.08 40.87
CA THR A 158 14.54 47.27 41.59
C THR A 158 15.84 47.00 42.38
N LYS A 159 16.32 45.76 42.42
CA LYS A 159 17.53 45.35 43.17
C LYS A 159 18.74 45.05 42.28
N ARG A 160 18.61 45.18 40.96
CA ARG A 160 19.69 45.10 39.98
C ARG A 160 20.00 46.52 39.48
#